data_AF-A0A9D6Q2C4-F1
#
_entry.id   AF-A0A9D6Q2C4-F1
#
_cell.length_a   1.000
_cell.length_b   1.000
_cell.length_c   1.000
_cell.angle_alpha   90.00
_cell.angle_beta   90.00
_cell.angle_gamma   90.00
#
_symmetry.space_group_name_H-M   'P 1'
#
loop_
_entity.id
_entity.type
_entity.pdbx_description
1 polymer ?
#
loop_
_entity_poly.entity_id
_entity_poly.type
_entity_poly.pdbx_seq_one_letter_code
_entity_poly.pdbx_strand_id
1 'polypeptide(L)'
;MDDRSVFHLISDVTHEEGVSCVLIGGFAVNHYRVTRQTADVDFLITKEDFDKILGLLEKAGYKKALSQENFVQLHSSHLSLLDVDFMFVDQETLKKIMKEGERFKIVG
;
A
#
# COMPACT_ATOMS: atom_id res chain seq x y z
N MET A 1 22.80 5.00 1.21
CA MET A 1 21.38 5.41 1.22
C MET A 1 20.61 4.11 1.23
N ASP A 2 19.71 3.96 2.19
CA ASP A 2 18.94 2.73 2.32
C ASP A 2 17.95 2.72 1.16
N ASP A 3 18.23 1.95 0.11
CA ASP A 3 17.43 1.84 -1.12
C ASP A 3 16.13 1.06 -0.84
N ARG A 4 15.40 1.45 0.20
CA ARG A 4 14.14 0.82 0.59
C ARG A 4 13.05 1.23 -0.38
N SER A 5 12.52 0.25 -1.09
CA SER A 5 11.35 0.45 -1.94
C SER A 5 10.10 0.74 -1.11
N VAL A 6 9.08 1.31 -1.77
CA VAL A 6 7.75 1.52 -1.18
C VAL A 6 7.18 0.24 -0.56
N PHE A 7 7.41 -0.93 -1.16
CA PHE A 7 6.94 -2.21 -0.62
C PHE A 7 7.58 -2.56 0.73
N HIS A 8 8.88 -2.28 0.91
CA HIS A 8 9.55 -2.47 2.19
C HIS A 8 8.97 -1.54 3.24
N LEU A 9 8.80 -0.26 2.91
CA LEU A 9 8.19 0.71 3.81
C LEU A 9 6.78 0.31 4.23
N ILE A 10 5.91 -0.06 3.27
CA ILE A 10 4.54 -0.50 3.59
C ILE A 10 4.55 -1.76 4.44
N SER A 11 5.43 -2.73 4.15
CA SER A 11 5.58 -3.93 4.97
C SER A 11 6.01 -3.61 6.41
N ASP A 12 6.95 -2.68 6.59
CA ASP A 12 7.46 -2.29 7.91
C ASP A 12 6.36 -1.61 8.74
N VAL A 13 5.69 -0.58 8.19
CA VAL A 13 4.67 0.18 8.93
C VAL A 13 3.44 -0.69 9.23
N THR A 14 3.07 -1.59 8.33
CA THR A 14 1.93 -2.48 8.56
C THR A 14 2.23 -3.53 9.62
N HIS A 15 3.46 -4.06 9.63
CA HIS A 15 3.92 -4.97 10.67
C HIS A 15 4.05 -4.28 12.04
N GLU A 16 4.57 -3.05 12.09
CA GLU A 16 4.70 -2.24 13.32
C GLU A 16 3.35 -2.01 14.00
N GLU A 17 2.32 -1.67 13.22
CA GLU A 17 0.96 -1.38 13.73
C GLU A 17 0.05 -2.62 13.80
N GLY A 18 0.54 -3.80 13.41
CA GLY A 18 -0.23 -5.04 13.39
C GLY A 18 -1.44 -4.99 12.46
N VAL A 19 -1.36 -4.20 11.37
CA VAL A 19 -2.43 -4.05 10.39
C VAL A 19 -2.20 -4.93 9.16
N SER A 20 -3.27 -5.18 8.41
CA SER A 20 -3.19 -5.94 7.17
C SER A 20 -3.65 -5.10 5.99
N CYS A 21 -2.90 -5.16 4.89
CA CYS A 21 -3.29 -4.61 3.60
C CYS A 21 -2.99 -5.62 2.49
N VAL A 22 -3.61 -5.44 1.33
CA VAL A 22 -3.42 -6.29 0.16
C VAL A 22 -2.94 -5.43 -1.00
N LEU A 23 -1.81 -5.79 -1.60
CA LEU A 23 -1.34 -5.18 -2.85
C LEU A 23 -2.32 -5.52 -3.97
N ILE A 24 -2.80 -4.51 -4.68
CA ILE A 24 -3.69 -4.64 -5.83
C ILE A 24 -3.12 -3.86 -7.04
N GLY A 25 -3.96 -3.59 -8.04
CA GLY A 25 -3.59 -2.74 -9.16
C GLY A 25 -2.52 -3.32 -10.09
N GLY A 26 -1.76 -2.44 -10.73
CA GLY A 26 -0.80 -2.82 -11.77
C GLY A 26 0.37 -3.66 -11.25
N PHE A 27 0.86 -3.36 -10.05
CA PHE A 27 1.94 -4.13 -9.44
C PHE A 27 1.50 -5.55 -9.05
N ALA A 28 0.25 -5.74 -8.64
CA ALA A 28 -0.27 -7.08 -8.37
C ALA A 28 -0.34 -7.95 -9.64
N VAL A 29 -0.69 -7.37 -10.80
CA VAL A 29 -0.83 -8.15 -12.04
C VAL A 29 0.50 -8.49 -12.71
N ASN A 30 1.59 -7.78 -12.39
CA ASN A 30 2.94 -8.12 -12.86
C ASN A 30 3.32 -9.57 -12.49
N HIS A 31 2.76 -10.09 -11.39
CA HIS A 31 2.88 -11.51 -11.02
C HIS A 31 2.42 -12.46 -12.14
N TYR A 32 1.33 -12.13 -12.84
CA TYR A 32 0.76 -12.94 -13.91
C TYR A 32 1.49 -12.77 -15.26
N ARG A 33 2.74 -12.26 -15.24
CA ARG A 33 3.57 -11.97 -16.42
C ARG A 33 2.94 -10.95 -17.38
N VAL A 34 1.99 -10.16 -16.88
CA VAL A 34 1.42 -9.02 -17.58
C VAL A 34 2.21 -7.80 -17.15
N THR A 35 3.22 -7.42 -17.94
CA THR A 35 4.00 -6.21 -17.63
C THR A 35 3.13 -4.98 -17.86
N ARG A 36 2.83 -4.26 -16.77
CA ARG A 36 2.21 -2.93 -16.83
C ARG A 36 3.16 -1.92 -16.21
N GLN A 37 3.49 -0.86 -16.95
CA GLN A 37 4.03 0.34 -16.32
C GLN A 37 2.90 1.02 -15.55
N THR A 38 3.05 1.13 -14.23
CA THR A 38 2.22 2.00 -13.40
C THR A 38 3.08 3.04 -12.72
N ALA A 39 2.51 4.21 -12.49
CA ALA A 39 3.20 5.33 -11.85
C ALA A 39 3.07 5.28 -10.32
N ASP A 40 2.20 4.41 -9.81
CA ASP A 40 1.70 4.31 -8.46
C ASP A 40 1.59 2.85 -7.99
N VAL A 41 1.45 2.69 -6.67
CA VAL A 41 1.19 1.41 -6.00
C VAL A 41 -0.14 1.46 -5.28
N ASP A 42 -0.99 0.47 -5.55
CA ASP A 42 -2.34 0.39 -5.00
C ASP A 42 -2.45 -0.64 -3.87
N PHE A 43 -3.10 -0.30 -2.76
CA PHE A 43 -3.40 -1.22 -1.67
C PHE A 43 -4.88 -1.19 -1.27
N LEU A 44 -5.42 -2.35 -0.90
CA LEU A 44 -6.66 -2.47 -0.14
C LEU A 44 -6.37 -2.55 1.35
N ILE A 45 -7.12 -1.78 2.13
CA ILE A 45 -7.00 -1.72 3.59
C ILE A 45 -8.35 -1.30 4.20
N THR A 46 -8.56 -1.50 5.50
CA THR A 46 -9.70 -0.86 6.18
C THR A 46 -9.40 0.61 6.47
N LYS A 47 -10.43 1.43 6.63
CA LYS A 47 -10.24 2.84 6.99
C LYS A 47 -9.55 2.97 8.36
N GLU A 48 -9.97 2.13 9.30
CA GLU A 48 -9.46 2.09 10.67
C GLU A 48 -7.97 1.70 10.70
N ASP A 49 -7.55 0.75 9.86
CA ASP A 49 -6.14 0.33 9.79
C ASP A 49 -5.28 1.36 9.05
N PHE A 50 -5.82 2.01 8.02
CA PHE A 50 -5.13 3.11 7.36
C PHE A 50 -4.83 4.27 8.32
N ASP A 51 -5.80 4.62 9.16
CA ASP A 51 -5.65 5.73 10.10
C ASP A 51 -4.56 5.45 11.16
N LYS A 52 -4.25 4.17 11.45
CA LYS A 52 -3.11 3.79 12.31
C LYS A 52 -1.76 4.03 11.65
N ILE A 53 -1.61 3.64 10.38
CA ILE A 53 -0.32 3.73 9.67
C ILE A 53 -0.03 5.10 9.06
N LEU A 54 -1.06 5.95 8.87
CA LEU A 54 -0.92 7.25 8.22
C LEU A 54 0.19 8.10 8.85
N GLY A 55 0.26 8.16 10.18
CA GLY A 55 1.27 8.96 10.87
C GLY A 55 2.70 8.47 10.62
N LEU A 56 2.89 7.16 10.40
CA LEU A 56 4.18 6.59 10.02
C LEU A 56 4.52 6.89 8.56
N LEU A 57 3.54 6.80 7.66
CA LEU A 57 3.71 7.15 6.25
C LEU A 57 4.06 8.65 6.08
N GLU A 58 3.40 9.53 6.84
CA GLU A 58 3.71 10.97 6.84
C GLU A 58 5.14 11.25 7.33
N LYS A 59 5.60 10.55 8.38
CA LYS A 59 6.99 10.63 8.85
C LYS A 59 7.99 10.10 7.83
N ALA A 60 7.58 9.13 7.01
CA ALA A 60 8.37 8.58 5.92
C ALA A 60 8.37 9.46 4.65
N GLY A 61 7.73 10.64 4.71
CA GLY A 61 7.78 11.64 3.64
C GLY A 61 6.58 11.63 2.70
N TYR A 62 5.52 10.86 2.99
CA TYR A 62 4.26 10.93 2.25
C TYR A 62 3.38 12.10 2.71
N LYS A 63 2.54 12.58 1.80
CA LYS A 63 1.47 13.54 2.09
C LYS A 63 0.20 13.16 1.36
N LYS A 64 -0.96 13.39 1.98
CA LYS A 64 -2.25 13.23 1.30
C LYS A 64 -2.35 14.24 0.16
N ALA A 65 -2.50 13.73 -1.06
CA ALA A 65 -2.77 14.52 -2.25
C ALA A 65 -4.28 14.64 -2.49
N LEU A 66 -5.00 13.54 -2.31
CA LEU A 66 -6.46 13.46 -2.43
C LEU A 66 -7.01 12.53 -1.35
N SER A 67 -8.12 12.91 -0.72
CA SER A 67 -8.84 12.08 0.23
C SER A 67 -10.31 12.07 -0.14
N GLN A 68 -10.88 10.88 -0.33
CA GLN A 68 -12.30 10.66 -0.56
C GLN A 68 -12.83 9.66 0.47
N GLU A 69 -14.13 9.36 0.39
CA GLU A 69 -14.80 8.44 1.31
C GLU A 69 -14.21 7.02 1.23
N ASN A 70 -13.88 6.57 0.02
CA ASN A 70 -13.49 5.19 -0.28
C ASN A 70 -12.02 5.03 -0.69
N PHE A 71 -11.24 6.11 -0.79
CA PHE A 71 -9.80 6.01 -1.04
C PHE A 71 -9.04 7.27 -0.62
N VAL A 72 -7.71 7.13 -0.53
CA VAL A 72 -6.78 8.24 -0.33
C VAL A 72 -5.54 8.02 -1.19
N GLN A 73 -5.09 9.08 -1.83
CA GLN A 73 -3.85 9.13 -2.61
C GLN A 73 -2.78 9.83 -1.81
N LEU A 74 -1.61 9.20 -1.70
CA LEU A 74 -0.44 9.74 -1.03
C LEU A 74 0.67 10.00 -2.04
N HIS A 75 1.16 11.23 -2.07
CA HIS A 75 2.35 11.57 -2.85
C HIS A 75 3.60 11.50 -1.98
N SER A 76 4.67 10.93 -2.52
CA SER A 76 5.96 10.96 -1.86
C SER A 76 6.70 12.28 -2.10
N SER A 77 7.37 12.78 -1.07
CA SER A 77 8.36 13.84 -1.23
C SER A 77 9.74 13.32 -1.68
N HIS A 78 9.91 12.00 -1.76
CA HIS A 78 11.15 11.35 -2.20
C HIS A 78 11.00 10.79 -3.61
N LEU A 79 11.86 11.22 -4.55
CA LEU A 79 11.84 10.73 -5.95
C LEU A 79 12.06 9.22 -6.09
N SER A 80 12.62 8.57 -5.07
CA SER A 80 12.87 7.11 -5.05
C SER A 80 11.65 6.29 -4.60
N LEU A 81 10.60 6.94 -4.10
CA LEU A 81 9.39 6.29 -3.62
C LEU A 81 8.24 6.62 -4.57
N LEU A 82 7.52 5.58 -4.99
CA LEU A 82 6.31 5.73 -5.79
C LEU A 82 5.18 6.31 -4.95
N ASP A 83 4.26 6.99 -5.63
CA ASP A 83 3.00 7.41 -5.04
C ASP A 83 2.14 6.19 -4.69
N VAL A 84 1.28 6.33 -3.68
CA VAL A 84 0.53 5.20 -3.12
C VAL A 84 -0.94 5.54 -2.98
N ASP A 85 -1.79 4.69 -3.53
CA ASP A 85 -3.23 4.75 -3.40
C ASP A 85 -3.71 3.69 -2.41
N PHE A 86 -4.46 4.09 -1.40
CA PHE A 86 -5.14 3.20 -0.47
C PHE A 86 -6.64 3.24 -0.73
N MET A 87 -7.19 2.11 -1.17
CA MET A 87 -8.63 1.91 -1.32
C MET A 87 -9.19 1.28 -0.05
N PHE A 88 -10.27 1.86 0.47
CA PHE A 88 -10.91 1.42 1.69
C PHE A 88 -11.98 0.38 1.41
N VAL A 89 -11.95 -0.71 2.18
CA VAL A 89 -12.98 -1.75 2.21
C VAL A 89 -13.34 -2.08 3.64
N ASP A 90 -14.53 -2.65 3.85
CA ASP A 90 -14.90 -3.17 5.16
C ASP A 90 -14.04 -4.40 5.54
N GLN A 91 -14.02 -4.70 6.83
CA GLN A 91 -13.23 -5.78 7.40
C GLN A 91 -13.61 -7.17 6.86
N GLU A 92 -14.88 -7.41 6.53
CA GLU A 92 -15.35 -8.69 5.99
C GLU A 92 -14.84 -8.89 4.57
N THR A 93 -14.96 -7.85 3.74
CA THR A 93 -14.44 -7.82 2.37
C THR A 93 -12.92 -8.02 2.37
N LEU A 94 -12.18 -7.29 3.20
CA LEU A 94 -10.72 -7.45 3.31
C LEU A 94 -10.33 -8.88 3.67
N LYS A 95 -11.02 -9.49 4.66
CA LYS A 95 -10.77 -10.88 5.07
C LYS A 95 -11.00 -11.89 3.95
N LYS A 96 -12.06 -11.72 3.14
CA LYS A 96 -12.35 -12.59 1.99
C LYS A 96 -11.24 -12.48 0.94
N ILE A 97 -10.83 -11.25 0.60
CA ILE A 97 -9.77 -11.01 -0.37
C ILE A 97 -8.43 -11.57 0.13
N MET A 98 -8.08 -11.36 1.40
CA MET A 98 -6.85 -11.93 1.98
C MET A 98 -6.84 -13.46 2.00
N LYS A 99 -8.01 -14.10 2.12
CA LYS A 99 -8.15 -15.56 2.11
C LYS A 99 -7.89 -16.14 0.71
N GLU A 100 -8.29 -15.43 -0.33
CA GLU A 100 -8.11 -15.85 -1.73
C GLU A 100 -6.83 -15.31 -2.35
N GLY A 101 -6.23 -14.28 -1.75
CA GLY A 101 -4.98 -13.68 -2.18
C GLY A 101 -3.76 -14.54 -1.85
N GLU A 102 -2.66 -14.22 -2.51
CA GLU A 102 -1.38 -14.90 -2.32
C GLU A 102 -0.43 -14.06 -1.47
N ARG A 103 0.32 -14.72 -0.58
CA ARG A 103 1.38 -14.07 0.19
C ARG A 103 2.70 -14.17 -0.55
N PHE A 104 3.34 -13.02 -0.74
CA PHE A 104 4.66 -12.96 -1.36
C PHE A 104 5.68 -12.37 -0.41
N LYS A 105 6.93 -12.83 -0.57
CA LYS A 105 8.08 -12.19 0.04
C LYS A 105 8.63 -11.18 -0.94
N ILE A 106 8.69 -9.92 -0.51
CA ILE A 106 9.40 -8.87 -1.25
C ILE A 106 10.89 -9.25 -1.19
N VAL A 107 11.52 -9.35 -2.35
CA VAL A 107 12.96 -9.58 -2.50
C VAL A 107 13.57 -8.36 -3.15
N GLY A 108 14.60 -7.80 -2.50
CA GLY A 108 15.30 -6.59 -2.91
C GLY A 108 16.47 -6.37 -1.97
#